data_AF-A0A223P6E7-F1
#
_entry.id   AF-A0A223P6E7-F1
#
_cell.length_a   1.000
_cell.length_b   1.000
_cell.length_c   1.000
_cell.angle_alpha   90.00
_cell.angle_beta   90.00
_cell.angle_gamma   90.00
#
_symmetry.space_group_name_H-M   'P 1'
#
loop_
_entity.id
_entity.type
_entity.pdbx_description
1 polymer ?
#
loop_
_entity_poly.entity_id
_entity_poly.type
_entity_poly.pdbx_seq_one_letter_code
_entity_poly.pdbx_strand_id
1 'polypeptide(L)'
;MIELVRRLRLRNSRFVGIDIGREAVRIVELSRNKVGTFNLQNYGSEHLIDGAVDDDDIHDLEHVMAAAHRLWQRLNFKADNAAIGIPSSAVTVHIFPTDQANSESQREKLAEEHITALLGYDVADACIDFCTMGPPTTTSDQITMLVAAARRDCVEDRVAVAESLGLRTTVADAEIYARQRALQFAGASITTNDSAAPSRQPIGDVSQIPNPFAGMTLAAGIDPAQLHAEAPVYLVACGLALRGFE
;
A
#
# COMPACT_ATOMS: atom_id res chain seq x y z
N MET A 1 22.48 -4.21 7.10
CA MET A 1 22.21 -3.32 8.26
C MET A 1 20.80 -2.72 8.20
N ILE A 2 20.24 -2.45 7.01
CA ILE A 2 18.90 -1.87 6.79
C ILE A 2 17.75 -2.79 7.27
N GLU A 3 17.83 -4.09 7.01
CA GLU A 3 16.80 -5.06 7.44
C GLU A 3 16.73 -5.25 8.98
N LEU A 4 17.86 -5.12 9.68
CA LEU A 4 17.94 -5.33 11.12
C LEU A 4 17.33 -4.15 11.91
N VAL A 5 17.35 -2.94 11.34
CA VAL A 5 16.74 -1.74 11.93
C VAL A 5 15.22 -1.74 11.75
N ARG A 6 14.68 -2.29 10.65
CA ARG A 6 13.22 -2.47 10.44
C ARG A 6 12.59 -3.37 11.51
N ARG A 7 13.27 -4.43 11.95
CA ARG A 7 12.72 -5.45 12.89
C ARG A 7 12.67 -5.03 14.36
N LEU A 8 13.31 -3.93 14.77
CA LEU A 8 13.46 -3.59 16.21
C LEU A 8 12.46 -2.56 16.76
N ARG A 9 11.44 -2.10 16.00
CA ARG A 9 10.63 -0.92 16.40
C ARG A 9 9.10 -1.05 16.50
N LEU A 10 8.51 -2.24 16.41
CA LEU A 10 7.03 -2.37 16.33
C LEU A 10 6.38 -2.93 17.60
N ARG A 11 6.73 -2.40 18.79
CA ARG A 11 6.13 -2.89 20.06
C ARG A 11 4.76 -2.25 20.41
N ASN A 12 4.26 -1.33 19.59
CA ASN A 12 2.91 -0.72 19.65
C ASN A 12 2.70 0.28 18.48
N SER A 13 3.35 0.05 17.34
CA SER A 13 3.36 1.01 16.24
C SER A 13 1.98 1.10 15.59
N ARG A 14 1.45 2.32 15.54
CA ARG A 14 0.38 2.66 14.62
C ARG A 14 0.99 2.95 13.26
N PHE A 15 0.24 2.65 12.22
CA PHE A 15 0.67 2.86 10.86
C PHE A 15 -0.49 3.40 10.06
N VAL A 16 -0.23 4.39 9.20
CA VAL A 16 -1.24 4.96 8.32
C VAL A 16 -0.99 4.59 6.87
N GLY A 17 -2.06 4.26 6.17
CA GLY A 17 -2.07 4.20 4.72
C GLY A 17 -2.75 5.44 4.18
N ILE A 18 -2.09 6.12 3.24
CA ILE A 18 -2.58 7.35 2.61
C ILE A 18 -2.78 7.09 1.13
N ASP A 19 -4.03 7.17 0.71
CA ASP A 19 -4.48 7.08 -0.68
C ASP A 19 -4.86 8.48 -1.16
N ILE A 20 -4.22 8.97 -2.22
CA ILE A 20 -4.46 10.29 -2.81
C ILE A 20 -5.07 10.04 -4.20
N GLY A 21 -6.40 9.95 -4.24
CA GLY A 21 -7.15 9.78 -5.48
C GLY A 21 -7.59 11.12 -6.06
N ARG A 22 -8.15 11.07 -7.28
CA ARG A 22 -8.67 12.25 -8.00
C ARG A 22 -9.68 13.09 -7.19
N GLU A 23 -10.57 12.43 -6.46
CA GLU A 23 -11.69 13.11 -5.77
C GLU A 23 -11.42 13.38 -4.29
N ALA A 24 -10.51 12.64 -3.66
CA ALA A 24 -10.34 12.67 -2.22
C ALA A 24 -9.00 12.12 -1.76
N VAL A 25 -8.52 12.66 -0.64
CA VAL A 25 -7.48 12.03 0.19
C VAL A 25 -8.18 11.12 1.19
N ARG A 26 -7.74 9.86 1.27
CA ARG A 26 -8.25 8.85 2.18
C ARG A 26 -7.13 8.36 3.08
N ILE A 27 -7.38 8.32 4.39
CA ILE A 27 -6.40 7.89 5.38
C ILE A 27 -7.02 6.80 6.24
N VAL A 28 -6.29 5.70 6.42
CA VAL A 28 -6.63 4.60 7.32
C VAL A 28 -5.51 4.41 8.33
N GLU A 29 -5.84 4.38 9.62
CA GLU A 29 -4.91 4.12 10.72
C GLU A 29 -5.15 2.73 11.30
N LEU A 30 -4.13 1.89 11.22
CA LEU A 30 -4.14 0.56 11.82
C LEU A 30 -3.15 0.47 12.97
N SER A 31 -3.43 -0.46 13.87
CA SER A 31 -2.49 -0.96 14.86
C SER A 31 -2.57 -2.47 14.89
N ARG A 32 -1.51 -3.12 15.40
CA ARG A 32 -1.48 -4.57 15.56
C ARG A 32 -1.26 -4.92 17.01
N ASN A 33 -2.15 -5.74 17.57
CA ASN A 33 -2.01 -6.20 18.95
C ASN A 33 -0.93 -7.30 19.07
N LYS A 34 -0.61 -7.71 20.30
CA LYS A 34 0.42 -8.74 20.57
C LYS A 34 0.08 -10.13 19.99
N VAL A 35 -1.20 -10.41 19.77
CA VAL A 35 -1.69 -11.68 19.21
C VAL A 35 -1.67 -11.65 17.68
N GLY A 36 -1.37 -10.49 17.09
CA GLY A 36 -1.27 -10.30 15.65
C GLY A 36 -2.56 -9.82 14.99
N THR A 37 -3.64 -9.61 15.74
CA THR A 37 -4.90 -9.07 15.23
C THR A 37 -4.76 -7.58 14.93
N PHE A 38 -5.26 -7.16 13.78
CA PHE A 38 -5.34 -5.76 13.41
C PHE A 38 -6.52 -5.06 14.09
N ASN A 39 -6.30 -3.81 14.47
CA ASN A 39 -7.31 -2.93 15.02
C ASN A 39 -7.37 -1.66 14.16
N LEU A 40 -8.56 -1.37 13.63
CA LEU A 40 -8.85 -0.11 12.96
C LEU A 40 -8.98 0.98 14.02
N GLN A 41 -7.99 1.86 14.06
CA GLN A 41 -7.93 2.96 15.02
C GLN A 41 -8.71 4.17 14.52
N ASN A 42 -8.59 4.45 13.22
CA ASN A 42 -9.21 5.61 12.59
C ASN A 42 -9.32 5.44 11.08
N TYR A 43 -10.27 6.13 10.47
CA TYR A 43 -10.40 6.18 9.01
C TYR A 43 -11.18 7.44 8.62
N GLY A 44 -10.90 7.94 7.42
CA GLY A 44 -11.77 8.93 6.82
C GLY A 44 -11.26 9.46 5.51
N SER A 45 -12.06 10.32 4.91
CA SER A 45 -11.79 10.98 3.65
C SER A 45 -12.05 12.48 3.75
N GLU A 46 -11.36 13.23 2.89
CA GLU A 46 -11.58 14.64 2.65
C GLU A 46 -11.58 14.88 1.14
N HIS A 47 -12.61 15.57 0.65
CA HIS A 47 -12.76 15.84 -0.78
C HIS A 47 -11.72 16.86 -1.26
N LEU A 48 -11.29 16.66 -2.48
CA LEU A 48 -10.43 17.57 -3.24
C LEU A 48 -11.27 18.39 -4.22
N ILE A 49 -10.76 19.54 -4.62
CA ILE A 49 -11.31 20.28 -5.75
C ILE A 49 -11.00 19.55 -7.06
N ASP A 50 -11.89 19.70 -8.03
CA ASP A 50 -11.70 19.18 -9.38
C ASP A 50 -10.39 19.71 -9.99
N GLY A 51 -9.61 18.80 -10.58
CA GLY A 51 -8.32 19.12 -11.19
C GLY A 51 -7.15 19.29 -10.22
N ALA A 52 -7.34 19.13 -8.90
CA ALA A 52 -6.21 19.10 -7.95
C ALA A 52 -5.29 17.89 -8.20
N VAL A 53 -5.87 16.77 -8.61
CA VAL A 53 -5.18 15.52 -8.94
C VAL A 53 -5.79 14.99 -10.24
N ASP A 54 -4.95 14.71 -11.22
CA ASP A 54 -5.31 13.96 -12.43
C ASP A 54 -4.66 12.59 -12.43
N ASP A 55 -4.86 11.80 -13.50
CA ASP A 55 -4.68 10.33 -13.50
C ASP A 55 -3.40 9.85 -12.81
N ASP A 56 -2.27 10.56 -12.97
CA ASP A 56 -0.99 10.23 -12.31
C ASP A 56 -0.43 11.34 -11.39
N ASP A 57 -0.81 12.60 -11.62
CA ASP A 57 -0.09 13.77 -11.12
C ASP A 57 -0.93 14.64 -10.18
N ILE A 58 -0.26 15.23 -9.19
CA ILE A 58 -0.83 16.24 -8.29
C ILE A 58 -0.56 17.61 -8.91
N HIS A 59 -1.60 18.29 -9.35
CA HIS A 59 -1.49 19.63 -9.96
C HIS A 59 -1.61 20.76 -8.92
N ASP A 60 -2.34 20.54 -7.83
CA ASP A 60 -2.47 21.49 -6.71
C ASP A 60 -2.05 20.83 -5.40
N LEU A 61 -0.73 20.74 -5.19
CA LEU A 61 -0.14 20.12 -4.00
C LEU A 61 -0.54 20.84 -2.71
N GLU A 62 -0.66 22.16 -2.73
CA GLU A 62 -1.06 22.97 -1.57
C GLU A 62 -2.49 22.62 -1.15
N HIS A 63 -3.41 22.50 -2.10
CA HIS A 63 -4.78 22.08 -1.82
C HIS A 63 -4.85 20.67 -1.23
N VAL A 64 -4.10 19.72 -1.81
CA VAL A 64 -4.05 18.33 -1.33
C VAL A 64 -3.50 18.25 0.10
N MET A 65 -2.40 18.96 0.39
CA MET A 65 -1.83 19.05 1.74
C MET A 65 -2.84 19.67 2.73
N ALA A 66 -3.53 20.73 2.33
CA ALA A 66 -4.54 21.37 3.19
C ALA A 66 -5.70 20.42 3.48
N ALA A 67 -6.17 19.64 2.50
CA ALA A 67 -7.21 18.63 2.69
C ALA A 67 -6.75 17.51 3.62
N ALA A 68 -5.55 16.98 3.41
CA ALA A 68 -4.95 15.98 4.26
C ALA A 68 -4.81 16.48 5.71
N HIS A 69 -4.38 17.73 5.92
CA HIS A 69 -4.27 18.35 7.23
C HIS A 69 -5.62 18.49 7.96
N ARG A 70 -6.67 18.93 7.24
CA ARG A 70 -8.03 19.02 7.81
C ARG A 70 -8.49 17.65 8.28
N LEU A 71 -8.29 16.61 7.47
CA LEU A 71 -8.62 15.23 7.83
C LEU A 71 -7.81 14.76 9.05
N TRP A 72 -6.50 15.00 9.03
CA TRP A 72 -5.56 14.60 10.07
C TRP A 72 -5.94 15.15 11.45
N GLN A 73 -6.25 16.45 11.50
CA GLN A 73 -6.64 17.14 12.73
C GLN A 73 -8.05 16.76 13.19
N ARG A 74 -9.02 16.72 12.26
CA ARG A 74 -10.44 16.44 12.56
C ARG A 74 -10.63 15.06 13.20
N LEU A 75 -9.88 14.06 12.75
CA LEU A 75 -9.99 12.70 13.25
C LEU A 75 -8.97 12.37 14.34
N ASN A 76 -7.96 13.20 14.59
CA ASN A 76 -6.95 13.00 15.64
C ASN A 76 -6.15 11.69 15.48
N PHE A 77 -5.59 11.49 14.28
CA PHE A 77 -4.65 10.41 13.99
C PHE A 77 -3.39 10.48 14.86
N LYS A 78 -2.76 9.33 15.15
CA LYS A 78 -1.62 9.25 16.09
C LYS A 78 -0.46 8.38 15.61
N ALA A 79 -0.41 8.05 14.32
CA ALA A 79 0.69 7.31 13.75
C ALA A 79 1.88 8.22 13.45
N ASP A 80 3.09 7.66 13.47
CA ASP A 80 4.33 8.35 13.09
C ASP A 80 4.86 7.88 11.72
N ASN A 81 4.28 6.81 11.17
CA ASN A 81 4.78 6.15 9.96
C ASN A 81 3.64 5.99 8.96
N ALA A 82 3.96 6.25 7.69
CA ALA A 82 3.03 6.18 6.58
C ALA A 82 3.51 5.23 5.48
N ALA A 83 2.54 4.62 4.81
CA ALA A 83 2.65 4.09 3.47
C ALA A 83 1.79 4.94 2.53
N ILE A 84 2.35 5.32 1.40
CA ILE A 84 1.67 6.12 0.38
C ILE A 84 1.36 5.27 -0.85
N GLY A 85 0.21 5.53 -1.49
CA GLY A 85 -0.19 4.89 -2.73
C GLY A 85 0.36 5.61 -3.95
N ILE A 86 0.98 4.88 -4.85
CA ILE A 86 1.36 5.36 -6.18
C ILE A 86 0.32 4.87 -7.20
N PRO A 87 -0.23 5.74 -8.07
CA PRO A 87 -1.24 5.39 -9.06
C PRO A 87 -0.81 4.19 -9.88
N SER A 88 -1.72 3.25 -10.10
CA SER A 88 -1.38 2.01 -10.82
C SER A 88 -0.97 2.28 -12.28
N SER A 89 -1.43 3.38 -12.87
CA SER A 89 -1.04 3.87 -14.20
C SER A 89 0.36 4.48 -14.22
N ALA A 90 0.81 5.08 -13.11
CA ALA A 90 2.14 5.67 -12.98
C ALA A 90 3.25 4.66 -12.69
N VAL A 91 2.91 3.39 -12.42
CA VAL A 91 3.87 2.32 -12.11
C VAL A 91 4.00 1.35 -13.27
N THR A 92 5.23 1.22 -13.79
CA THR A 92 5.59 0.14 -14.72
C THR A 92 6.16 -1.02 -13.92
N VAL A 93 5.59 -2.23 -14.07
CA VAL A 93 6.10 -3.45 -13.43
C VAL A 93 6.41 -4.50 -14.48
N HIS A 94 7.60 -5.08 -14.41
CA HIS A 94 8.03 -6.17 -15.27
C HIS A 94 8.59 -7.33 -14.47
N ILE A 95 8.24 -8.54 -14.89
CA ILE A 95 8.74 -9.79 -14.30
C ILE A 95 9.61 -10.48 -15.34
N PHE A 96 10.85 -10.78 -14.99
CA PHE A 96 11.81 -11.40 -15.91
C PHE A 96 12.75 -12.38 -15.17
N PRO A 97 13.24 -13.44 -15.84
CA PRO A 97 14.18 -14.37 -15.24
C PRO A 97 15.60 -13.77 -15.18
N THR A 98 16.36 -14.14 -14.15
CA THR A 98 17.80 -13.86 -14.01
C THR A 98 18.53 -15.07 -13.44
N ASP A 99 19.86 -15.07 -13.52
CA ASP A 99 20.71 -16.08 -12.89
C ASP A 99 20.75 -15.89 -11.35
N GLN A 100 20.58 -16.99 -10.61
CA GLN A 100 20.71 -17.03 -9.17
C GLN A 100 22.10 -16.61 -8.69
N ALA A 101 23.14 -16.91 -9.46
CA ALA A 101 24.53 -16.56 -9.15
C ALA A 101 24.80 -15.05 -9.16
N ASN A 102 23.91 -14.25 -9.78
CA ASN A 102 24.04 -12.80 -9.76
C ASN A 102 23.97 -12.27 -8.32
N SER A 103 24.97 -11.48 -7.93
CA SER A 103 24.95 -10.71 -6.69
C SER A 103 23.84 -9.66 -6.70
N GLU A 104 23.48 -9.13 -5.53
CA GLU A 104 22.47 -8.08 -5.39
C GLU A 104 22.78 -6.85 -6.26
N SER A 105 24.03 -6.39 -6.29
CA SER A 105 24.46 -5.27 -7.14
C SER A 105 24.37 -5.58 -8.64
N GLN A 106 24.64 -6.83 -9.04
CA GLN A 106 24.46 -7.24 -10.45
C GLN A 106 22.98 -7.28 -10.83
N ARG A 107 22.10 -7.74 -9.91
CA ARG A 107 20.66 -7.75 -10.11
C ARG A 107 20.08 -6.34 -10.19
N GLU A 108 20.53 -5.42 -9.35
CA GLU A 108 20.15 -4.00 -9.38
C GLU A 108 20.43 -3.39 -10.75
N LYS A 109 21.67 -3.54 -11.22
CA LYS A 109 22.06 -3.06 -12.56
C LYS A 109 21.23 -3.68 -13.67
N LEU A 110 20.97 -4.99 -13.60
CA LEU A 110 20.15 -5.69 -14.58
C LEU A 110 18.68 -5.20 -14.56
N ALA A 111 18.12 -4.93 -13.38
CA ALA A 111 16.77 -4.40 -13.23
C ALA A 111 16.66 -3.01 -13.86
N GLU A 112 17.61 -2.12 -13.56
CA GLU A 112 17.70 -0.78 -14.13
C GLU A 112 17.80 -0.83 -15.66
N GLU A 113 18.74 -1.62 -16.20
CA GLU A 113 18.91 -1.80 -17.65
C GLU A 113 17.64 -2.36 -18.32
N HIS A 114 16.97 -3.33 -17.67
CA HIS A 114 15.77 -3.97 -18.19
C HIS A 114 14.59 -2.99 -18.28
N ILE A 115 14.33 -2.25 -17.19
CA ILE A 115 13.16 -1.36 -17.14
C ILE A 115 13.38 -0.07 -17.93
N THR A 116 14.62 0.43 -18.03
CA THR A 116 14.96 1.66 -18.79
C THR A 116 14.50 1.58 -20.25
N ALA A 117 14.61 0.40 -20.88
CA ALA A 117 14.16 0.20 -22.26
C ALA A 117 12.63 0.29 -22.45
N LEU A 118 11.87 0.26 -21.34
CA LEU A 118 10.41 0.25 -21.32
C LEU A 118 9.83 1.58 -20.84
N LEU A 119 10.65 2.44 -20.22
CA LEU A 119 10.20 3.74 -19.74
C LEU A 119 9.90 4.68 -20.91
N GLY A 120 8.78 5.40 -20.81
CA GLY A 120 8.44 6.49 -21.72
C GLY A 120 9.11 7.84 -21.38
N TYR A 121 10.05 7.84 -20.44
CA TYR A 121 10.71 9.02 -19.87
C TYR A 121 12.15 8.67 -19.46
N ASP A 122 12.94 9.67 -19.06
CA ASP A 122 14.35 9.50 -18.68
C ASP A 122 14.47 8.67 -17.39
N VAL A 123 15.42 7.73 -17.35
CA VAL A 123 15.72 6.93 -16.16
C VAL A 123 16.18 7.82 -14.98
N ALA A 124 16.77 8.99 -15.25
CA ALA A 124 17.14 9.96 -14.22
C ALA A 124 15.92 10.47 -13.42
N ASP A 125 14.76 10.53 -14.08
CA ASP A 125 13.48 10.94 -13.49
C ASP A 125 12.70 9.74 -12.92
N ALA A 126 13.31 8.55 -12.83
CA ALA A 126 12.68 7.35 -12.32
C ALA A 126 13.09 7.03 -10.87
N CYS A 127 12.13 6.54 -10.10
CA CYS A 127 12.36 5.74 -8.89
C CYS A 127 12.21 4.27 -9.27
N ILE A 128 13.27 3.49 -9.14
CA ILE A 128 13.32 2.07 -9.51
C ILE A 128 13.53 1.23 -8.25
N ASP A 129 12.74 0.16 -8.11
CA ASP A 129 12.92 -0.87 -7.08
C ASP A 129 12.79 -2.26 -7.69
N PHE A 130 13.41 -3.25 -7.08
CA PHE A 130 13.36 -4.64 -7.55
C PHE A 130 13.31 -5.63 -6.40
N CYS A 131 12.73 -6.81 -6.66
CA CYS A 131 12.77 -7.92 -5.71
C CYS A 131 12.87 -9.26 -6.44
N THR A 132 13.38 -10.27 -5.73
CA THR A 132 13.40 -11.66 -6.21
C THR A 132 12.14 -12.38 -5.75
N MET A 133 11.45 -13.04 -6.69
CA MET A 133 10.20 -13.74 -6.45
C MET A 133 10.46 -15.23 -6.17
N GLY A 134 10.29 -15.62 -4.90
CA GLY A 134 10.31 -17.02 -4.45
C GLY A 134 11.70 -17.68 -4.43
N PRO A 135 11.84 -18.83 -3.73
CA PRO A 135 13.04 -19.65 -3.85
C PRO A 135 13.10 -20.27 -5.26
N PRO A 136 14.31 -20.51 -5.80
CA PRO A 136 14.46 -21.17 -7.11
C PRO A 136 13.64 -22.46 -7.12
N THR A 137 12.88 -22.70 -8.19
CA THR A 137 12.36 -24.05 -8.43
C THR A 137 13.57 -24.96 -8.60
N THR A 138 13.59 -26.07 -7.87
CA THR A 138 14.78 -26.88 -7.49
C THR A 138 15.57 -27.51 -8.65
N THR A 139 15.35 -27.08 -9.89
CA THR A 139 15.93 -27.65 -11.11
C THR A 139 16.56 -26.59 -12.03
N SER A 140 16.50 -25.29 -11.69
CA SER A 140 17.02 -24.22 -12.55
C SER A 140 17.89 -23.24 -11.77
N ASP A 141 19.05 -22.88 -12.34
CA ASP A 141 19.88 -21.76 -11.89
C ASP A 141 19.21 -20.39 -12.14
N GLN A 142 17.96 -20.38 -12.63
CA GLN A 142 17.19 -19.16 -12.86
C GLN A 142 16.29 -18.85 -11.66
N ILE A 143 16.31 -17.60 -11.25
CA ILE A 143 15.34 -17.01 -10.32
C ILE A 143 14.51 -15.96 -11.05
N THR A 144 13.30 -15.73 -10.58
CA THR A 144 12.43 -14.70 -11.12
C THR A 144 12.68 -13.38 -10.41
N MET A 145 12.88 -12.30 -11.15
CA MET A 145 12.91 -10.93 -10.64
C MET A 145 11.63 -10.19 -11.02
N LEU A 146 11.19 -9.32 -10.13
CA LEU A 146 10.23 -8.27 -10.39
C LEU A 146 10.96 -6.93 -10.28
N VAL A 147 10.81 -6.08 -11.29
CA VAL A 147 11.27 -4.69 -11.27
C VAL A 147 10.06 -3.78 -11.42
N ALA A 148 10.04 -2.70 -10.63
CA ALA A 148 9.03 -1.66 -10.69
C ALA A 148 9.69 -0.29 -10.84
N ALA A 149 9.07 0.59 -11.63
CA ALA A 149 9.49 1.96 -11.79
C ALA A 149 8.29 2.91 -11.80
N ALA A 150 8.47 4.08 -11.20
CA ALA A 150 7.54 5.19 -11.25
C ALA A 150 8.31 6.50 -11.43
N ARG A 151 7.64 7.53 -11.97
CA ARG A 151 8.23 8.88 -12.05
C ARG A 151 8.54 9.41 -10.65
N ARG A 152 9.69 10.06 -10.52
CA ARG A 152 10.23 10.58 -9.26
C ARG A 152 9.33 11.65 -8.67
N ASP A 153 8.89 12.62 -9.47
CA ASP A 153 7.98 13.69 -9.05
C ASP A 153 6.65 13.16 -8.49
N CYS A 154 6.04 12.19 -9.18
CA CYS A 154 4.82 11.53 -8.76
C CYS A 154 4.94 10.89 -7.36
N VAL A 155 6.11 10.33 -7.05
CA VAL A 155 6.43 9.76 -5.72
C VAL A 155 6.72 10.88 -4.71
N GLU A 156 7.57 11.84 -5.06
CA GLU A 156 8.03 12.90 -4.17
C GLU A 156 6.89 13.83 -3.71
N ASP A 157 5.95 14.19 -4.59
CA ASP A 157 4.78 15.00 -4.23
C ASP A 157 3.91 14.29 -3.19
N ARG A 158 3.70 12.98 -3.34
CA ARG A 158 2.92 12.16 -2.39
C ARG A 158 3.65 11.95 -1.07
N VAL A 159 4.97 11.83 -1.11
CA VAL A 159 5.81 11.83 0.10
C VAL A 159 5.65 13.17 0.83
N ALA A 160 5.70 14.29 0.10
CA ALA A 160 5.56 15.63 0.68
C ALA A 160 4.21 15.80 1.40
N VAL A 161 3.11 15.27 0.84
CA VAL A 161 1.80 15.26 1.53
C VAL A 161 1.87 14.55 2.88
N ALA A 162 2.51 13.38 2.95
CA ALA A 162 2.65 12.67 4.21
C ALA A 162 3.57 13.42 5.20
N GLU A 163 4.69 13.95 4.72
CA GLU A 163 5.64 14.73 5.54
C GLU A 163 5.02 16.00 6.10
N SER A 164 4.10 16.65 5.36
CA SER A 164 3.38 17.82 5.86
C SER A 164 2.57 17.48 7.12
N LEU A 165 2.04 16.26 7.22
CA LEU A 165 1.33 15.75 8.41
C LEU A 165 2.26 15.36 9.58
N GLY A 166 3.58 15.53 9.42
CA GLY A 166 4.59 15.12 10.39
C GLY A 166 4.90 13.61 10.35
N LEU A 167 4.51 12.91 9.28
CA LEU A 167 4.73 11.48 9.14
C LEU A 167 6.06 11.18 8.48
N ARG A 168 6.59 10.00 8.79
CA ARG A 168 7.70 9.42 8.04
C ARG A 168 7.15 8.44 7.02
N THR A 169 7.31 8.76 5.74
CA THR A 169 6.99 7.82 4.66
C THR A 169 8.02 6.71 4.64
N THR A 170 7.59 5.49 4.89
CA THR A 170 8.49 4.32 4.97
C THR A 170 8.30 3.34 3.83
N VAL A 171 7.19 3.49 3.09
CA VAL A 171 6.82 2.68 1.94
C VAL A 171 6.06 3.55 0.94
N ALA A 172 6.41 3.43 -0.35
CA ALA A 172 5.55 3.80 -1.46
C ALA A 172 5.18 2.50 -2.19
N ASP A 173 3.89 2.21 -2.35
CA ASP A 173 3.40 0.96 -2.95
C ASP A 173 2.40 1.28 -4.06
N ALA A 174 2.32 0.43 -5.09
CA ALA A 174 1.35 0.61 -6.14
C ALA A 174 -0.06 0.33 -5.60
N GLU A 175 -1.03 1.17 -5.95
CA GLU A 175 -2.40 1.05 -5.45
C GLU A 175 -3.03 -0.31 -5.73
N ILE A 176 -2.72 -0.92 -6.88
CA ILE A 176 -3.22 -2.27 -7.23
C ILE A 176 -2.74 -3.34 -6.24
N TYR A 177 -1.49 -3.27 -5.78
CA TYR A 177 -0.94 -4.21 -4.81
C TYR A 177 -1.49 -3.96 -3.41
N ALA A 178 -1.64 -2.70 -3.02
CA ALA A 178 -2.33 -2.34 -1.78
C ALA A 178 -3.77 -2.87 -1.77
N ARG A 179 -4.55 -2.61 -2.82
CA ARG A 179 -5.92 -3.12 -2.96
C ARG A 179 -5.97 -4.64 -2.88
N GLN A 180 -5.08 -5.34 -3.58
CA GLN A 180 -4.99 -6.79 -3.52
C GLN A 180 -4.68 -7.29 -2.11
N ARG A 181 -3.77 -6.64 -1.39
CA ARG A 181 -3.42 -6.96 0.01
C ARG A 181 -4.63 -6.86 0.94
N ALA A 182 -5.41 -5.78 0.81
CA ALA A 182 -6.63 -5.60 1.60
C ALA A 182 -7.68 -6.68 1.31
N LEU A 183 -7.87 -7.04 0.03
CA LEU A 183 -8.79 -8.10 -0.36
C LEU A 183 -8.34 -9.47 0.14
N GLN A 184 -7.05 -9.78 0.06
CA GLN A 184 -6.49 -11.02 0.60
C GLN A 184 -6.67 -11.11 2.12
N PHE A 185 -6.43 -10.00 2.84
CA PHE A 185 -6.66 -9.93 4.27
C PHE A 185 -8.13 -10.19 4.65
N ALA A 186 -9.05 -9.53 3.96
CA ALA A 186 -10.49 -9.71 4.17
C ALA A 186 -10.95 -11.14 3.82
N GLY A 187 -10.48 -11.70 2.70
CA GLY A 187 -10.80 -13.06 2.27
C GLY A 187 -10.25 -14.14 3.21
N ALA A 188 -9.01 -13.98 3.69
CA ALA A 188 -8.41 -14.87 4.67
C ALA A 188 -9.20 -14.88 5.98
N SER A 189 -9.71 -13.72 6.42
CA SER A 189 -10.50 -13.58 7.64
C SER A 189 -11.87 -14.28 7.56
N ILE A 190 -12.43 -14.47 6.37
CA ILE A 190 -13.68 -15.23 6.16
C ILE A 190 -13.44 -16.74 6.36
N THR A 191 -12.24 -17.24 6.02
CA THR A 191 -11.93 -18.68 6.07
C THR A 191 -11.59 -19.21 7.47
N THR A 192 -11.33 -18.34 8.46
CA THR A 192 -10.86 -18.76 9.80
C THR A 192 -11.96 -19.15 10.80
N ASN A 193 -13.25 -19.03 10.44
CA ASN A 193 -14.37 -19.39 11.33
C ASN A 193 -15.05 -20.72 11.01
N ASP A 194 -14.59 -21.48 10.01
CA ASP A 194 -15.20 -22.77 9.68
C ASP A 194 -14.15 -23.90 9.67
N SER A 195 -13.97 -24.51 10.84
CA SER A 195 -13.19 -25.74 10.99
C SER A 195 -14.00 -26.94 10.49
N ALA A 196 -14.22 -27.08 9.18
CA ALA A 196 -14.79 -28.29 8.59
C ALA A 196 -14.49 -28.44 7.09
N ALA A 197 -13.42 -29.18 6.76
CA ALA A 197 -13.12 -29.81 5.47
C ALA A 197 -13.02 -28.91 4.21
N PRO A 198 -12.24 -29.29 3.18
CA PRO A 198 -12.23 -28.58 1.90
C PRO A 198 -13.51 -28.93 1.13
N SER A 199 -14.64 -28.37 1.55
CA SER A 199 -15.76 -28.25 0.63
C SER A 199 -15.37 -27.19 -0.39
N ARG A 200 -15.34 -27.57 -1.66
CA ARG A 200 -15.38 -26.60 -2.77
C ARG A 200 -16.66 -25.80 -2.60
N GLN A 201 -16.62 -24.75 -1.77
CA GLN A 201 -17.62 -23.71 -1.86
C GLN A 201 -17.44 -23.05 -3.23
N PRO A 202 -18.53 -22.84 -3.98
CA PRO A 202 -18.45 -22.03 -5.18
C PRO A 202 -17.84 -20.69 -4.79
N ILE A 203 -17.00 -20.14 -5.66
CA ILE A 203 -16.48 -18.77 -5.57
C ILE A 203 -17.59 -17.91 -5.01
N GLY A 204 -17.41 -17.45 -3.76
CA GLY A 204 -18.44 -16.78 -2.99
C GLY A 204 -19.07 -15.68 -3.82
N ASP A 205 -20.39 -15.54 -3.68
CA ASP A 205 -21.22 -14.58 -4.39
C ASP A 205 -20.47 -13.28 -4.72
N VAL A 206 -20.21 -13.05 -6.00
CA VAL A 206 -19.53 -11.86 -6.55
C VAL A 206 -20.35 -10.59 -6.23
N SER A 207 -21.54 -10.70 -5.66
CA SER A 207 -22.40 -9.58 -5.25
C SER A 207 -22.02 -8.92 -3.91
N GLN A 208 -21.16 -9.52 -3.08
CA GLN A 208 -20.78 -8.88 -1.83
C GLN A 208 -19.73 -7.78 -2.04
N ILE A 209 -20.15 -6.55 -1.80
CA ILE A 209 -19.30 -5.37 -1.74
C ILE A 209 -18.14 -5.64 -0.75
N PRO A 210 -16.87 -5.58 -1.18
CA PRO A 210 -15.74 -5.97 -0.35
C PRO A 210 -15.53 -5.00 0.82
N ASN A 211 -15.44 -5.55 2.04
CA ASN A 211 -15.07 -4.79 3.24
C ASN A 211 -13.60 -5.06 3.62
N PRO A 212 -12.66 -4.11 3.38
CA PRO A 212 -11.25 -4.27 3.74
C PRO A 212 -10.98 -4.43 5.25
N PHE A 213 -11.95 -4.11 6.10
CA PHE A 213 -11.83 -4.17 7.56
C PHE A 213 -12.42 -5.45 8.16
N ALA A 214 -12.91 -6.37 7.33
CA ALA A 214 -13.40 -7.66 7.79
C ALA A 214 -12.32 -8.41 8.58
N GLY A 215 -12.70 -8.91 9.78
CA GLY A 215 -11.76 -9.59 10.69
C GLY A 215 -10.93 -8.65 11.58
N MET A 216 -11.06 -7.32 11.46
CA MET A 216 -10.41 -6.37 12.35
C MET A 216 -11.25 -6.09 13.60
N THR A 217 -10.57 -5.71 14.68
CA THR A 217 -11.24 -5.07 15.83
C THR A 217 -11.39 -3.56 15.57
N LEU A 218 -12.46 -2.94 16.06
CA LEU A 218 -12.74 -1.52 15.85
C LEU A 218 -12.45 -0.72 17.13
N ALA A 219 -11.87 0.47 16.99
CA ALA A 219 -11.77 1.41 18.10
C ALA A 219 -13.18 1.91 18.52
N ALA A 220 -13.33 2.29 19.80
CA ALA A 220 -14.62 2.60 20.40
C ALA A 220 -15.39 3.76 19.72
N GLY A 221 -14.71 4.63 18.98
CA GLY A 221 -15.32 5.77 18.26
C GLY A 221 -15.81 5.45 16.84
N ILE A 222 -15.65 4.20 16.38
CA ILE A 222 -16.02 3.80 15.03
C ILE A 222 -17.42 3.19 15.03
N ASP A 223 -18.33 3.81 14.30
CA ASP A 223 -19.65 3.24 14.02
C ASP A 223 -19.54 2.11 12.99
N PRO A 224 -19.87 0.85 13.33
CA PRO A 224 -19.78 -0.28 12.41
C PRO A 224 -20.74 -0.17 11.21
N ALA A 225 -21.91 0.44 11.38
CA ALA A 225 -22.89 0.57 10.30
C ALA A 225 -22.44 1.60 9.26
N GLN A 226 -21.93 2.75 9.72
CA GLN A 226 -21.33 3.76 8.84
C GLN A 226 -20.10 3.19 8.13
N LEU A 227 -19.21 2.52 8.88
CA LEU A 227 -18.02 1.90 8.32
C LEU A 227 -18.39 0.93 7.20
N HIS A 228 -19.38 0.06 7.40
CA HIS A 228 -19.76 -0.92 6.40
C HIS A 228 -20.26 -0.29 5.09
N ALA A 229 -21.01 0.82 5.18
CA ALA A 229 -21.52 1.53 4.01
C ALA A 229 -20.41 2.18 3.17
N GLU A 230 -19.35 2.67 3.82
CA GLU A 230 -18.26 3.40 3.15
C GLU A 230 -17.01 2.54 2.90
N ALA A 231 -16.88 1.37 3.54
CA ALA A 231 -15.65 0.58 3.58
C ALA A 231 -14.92 0.37 2.24
N PRO A 232 -15.59 0.12 1.09
CA PRO A 232 -14.92 -0.18 -0.17
C PRO A 232 -14.00 0.94 -0.66
N VAL A 233 -14.35 2.20 -0.40
CA VAL A 233 -13.54 3.34 -0.88
C VAL A 233 -12.18 3.40 -0.17
N TYR A 234 -12.02 2.69 0.95
CA TYR A 234 -10.80 2.63 1.73
C TYR A 234 -9.93 1.40 1.43
N LEU A 235 -10.25 0.61 0.39
CA LEU A 235 -9.49 -0.60 0.01
C LEU A 235 -8.00 -0.34 -0.15
N VAL A 236 -7.63 0.70 -0.90
CA VAL A 236 -6.24 1.07 -1.15
C VAL A 236 -5.57 1.53 0.14
N ALA A 237 -6.15 2.52 0.83
CA ALA A 237 -5.62 3.04 2.09
C ALA A 237 -5.44 1.94 3.16
N CYS A 238 -6.38 1.00 3.27
CA CYS A 238 -6.26 -0.14 4.18
C CYS A 238 -5.10 -1.06 3.79
N GLY A 239 -4.98 -1.38 2.51
CA GLY A 239 -3.86 -2.17 1.98
C GLY A 239 -2.49 -1.56 2.23
N LEU A 240 -2.39 -0.24 2.06
CA LEU A 240 -1.19 0.53 2.38
C LEU A 240 -0.89 0.47 3.89
N ALA A 241 -1.90 0.66 4.75
CA ALA A 241 -1.72 0.60 6.19
C ALA A 241 -1.24 -0.80 6.65
N LEU A 242 -1.78 -1.88 6.04
CA LEU A 242 -1.36 -3.26 6.30
C LEU A 242 0.10 -3.51 5.92
N ARG A 243 0.58 -2.92 4.81
CA ARG A 243 1.96 -3.06 4.31
C ARG A 243 3.00 -2.58 5.33
N GLY A 244 2.65 -1.63 6.19
CA GLY A 244 3.52 -1.13 7.24
C GLY A 244 3.90 -2.13 8.35
N PHE A 245 3.23 -3.28 8.39
CA PHE A 245 3.46 -4.32 9.40
C PHE A 245 4.17 -5.58 8.86
N GLU A 246 4.62 -5.54 7.60
CA GLU A 246 5.39 -6.61 6.93
C GLU A 246 6.90 -6.48 7.12
#